data_AF-A0A2K0TVU2-F1
#
_entry.id   AF-A0A2K0TVU2-F1
#
_cell.length_a   1.000
_cell.length_b   1.000
_cell.length_c   1.000
_cell.angle_alpha   90.00
_cell.angle_beta   90.00
_cell.angle_gamma   90.00
#
_symmetry.space_group_name_H-M   'P 1'
#
loop_
_entity.id
_entity.type
_entity.pdbx_description
1 polymer ?
#
loop_
_entity_poly.entity_id
_entity_poly.type
_entity_poly.pdbx_seq_one_letter_code
_entity_poly.pdbx_strand_id
1 'polypeptide(L)'
;MPRKILFFTNSDYGQANVVLAVAYELVILAKDVEIHIASFEGLEHAALGANQLAVDNSSDRLSSRLIIHRLHGRSQFEACIGPDVDLFKAYDRPPTLFNAARTILCIEGIMQPWSSEEFADLYQQSLDILNHVQPDLTVVEPLFTPGLTLCHHLGIKWIVLAPNTIKDFAVPLQPRLAALWKYPM
;
A
#
# COMPACT_ATOMS: atom_id res chain seq x y z
N MET A 1 23.01 -1.73 15.68
CA MET A 1 21.94 -2.56 15.08
C MET A 1 21.57 -1.94 13.74
N PRO A 2 21.21 -2.73 12.71
CA PRO A 2 20.79 -2.17 11.43
C PRO A 2 19.51 -1.34 11.61
N ARG A 3 19.34 -0.31 10.77
CA ARG A 3 18.10 0.48 10.74
C ARG A 3 16.99 -0.34 10.11
N LYS A 4 15.76 -0.25 10.60
CA LYS A 4 14.62 -1.06 10.12
C LYS A 4 13.61 -0.20 9.38
N ILE A 5 13.21 -0.63 8.20
CA ILE A 5 12.12 -0.02 7.44
C ILE A 5 10.99 -1.04 7.34
N LEU A 6 9.78 -0.65 7.75
CA LEU A 6 8.58 -1.48 7.66
C LEU A 6 7.64 -0.92 6.60
N PHE A 7 7.38 -1.71 5.56
CA PHE A 7 6.40 -1.44 4.53
C PHE A 7 5.08 -2.12 4.87
N PHE A 8 3.98 -1.39 4.84
CA PHE A 8 2.63 -1.95 4.82
C PHE A 8 2.03 -1.78 3.43
N THR A 9 1.59 -2.88 2.82
CA THR A 9 1.03 -2.86 1.46
C THR A 9 0.01 -3.96 1.23
N ASN A 10 -0.97 -3.67 0.37
CA ASN A 10 -1.82 -4.69 -0.25
C ASN A 10 -1.01 -5.65 -1.14
N SER A 11 -1.60 -6.79 -1.53
CA SER A 11 -0.96 -7.74 -2.47
C SER A 11 -1.27 -7.45 -3.94
N ASP A 12 -2.06 -6.43 -4.21
CA ASP A 12 -2.47 -6.05 -5.55
C ASP A 12 -1.31 -5.39 -6.30
N TYR A 13 -0.82 -6.00 -7.38
CA TYR A 13 0.37 -5.52 -8.10
C TYR A 13 0.29 -4.07 -8.58
N GLY A 14 -0.91 -3.57 -8.88
CA GLY A 14 -1.11 -2.16 -9.25
C GLY A 14 -0.63 -1.18 -8.16
N GLN A 15 -0.68 -1.62 -6.90
CA GLN A 15 -0.20 -0.87 -5.74
C GLN A 15 1.15 -1.38 -5.23
N ALA A 16 1.29 -2.70 -5.09
CA ALA A 16 2.43 -3.32 -4.41
C ALA A 16 3.75 -3.25 -5.21
N ASN A 17 3.69 -3.08 -6.54
CA ASN A 17 4.89 -3.14 -7.38
C ASN A 17 5.92 -2.06 -7.04
N VAL A 18 5.48 -0.85 -6.65
CA VAL A 18 6.41 0.21 -6.23
C VAL A 18 7.12 -0.14 -4.92
N VAL A 19 6.42 -0.82 -4.00
CA VAL A 19 6.99 -1.30 -2.73
C VAL A 19 8.05 -2.35 -3.00
N LEU A 20 7.76 -3.33 -3.88
CA LEU A 20 8.73 -4.36 -4.27
C LEU A 20 9.98 -3.75 -4.95
N ALA A 21 9.80 -2.79 -5.86
CA ALA A 21 10.89 -2.12 -6.53
C ALA A 21 11.79 -1.33 -5.56
N VAL A 22 11.17 -0.58 -4.63
CA VAL A 22 11.92 0.16 -3.60
C VAL A 22 12.64 -0.81 -2.65
N ALA A 23 12.00 -1.89 -2.22
CA ALA A 23 12.61 -2.90 -1.37
C ALA A 23 13.83 -3.56 -2.07
N TYR A 24 13.69 -3.93 -3.34
CA TYR A 24 14.78 -4.44 -4.18
C TYR A 24 15.99 -3.49 -4.20
N GLU A 25 15.77 -2.21 -4.52
CA GLU A 25 16.84 -1.21 -4.58
C GLU A 25 17.48 -0.97 -3.20
N LEU A 26 16.70 -0.95 -2.12
CA LEU A 26 17.23 -0.80 -0.76
C LEU A 26 18.11 -1.98 -0.35
N VAL A 27 17.77 -3.21 -0.76
CA VAL A 27 18.64 -4.38 -0.53
C VAL A 27 19.98 -4.23 -1.26
N ILE A 28 20.03 -3.55 -2.40
CA ILE A 28 21.27 -3.34 -3.16
C ILE A 28 22.09 -2.18 -2.57
N LEU A 29 21.45 -1.04 -2.33
CA LEU A 29 22.12 0.23 -2.05
C LEU A 29 22.38 0.48 -0.57
N ALA A 30 21.45 0.11 0.31
CA ALA A 30 21.47 0.50 1.72
C ALA A 30 21.94 -0.66 2.61
N LYS A 31 23.25 -0.89 2.71
CA LYS A 31 23.85 -2.06 3.39
C LYS A 31 23.59 -2.17 4.90
N ASP A 32 23.20 -1.08 5.55
CA ASP A 32 22.94 -0.99 6.99
C ASP A 32 21.45 -1.05 7.35
N VAL A 33 20.59 -1.41 6.39
CA VAL A 33 19.13 -1.43 6.54
C VAL A 33 18.58 -2.85 6.46
N GLU A 34 17.66 -3.18 7.37
CA GLU A 34 16.79 -4.36 7.37
C GLU A 34 15.40 -3.95 6.88
N ILE A 35 14.84 -4.72 5.96
CA ILE A 35 13.62 -4.37 5.23
C ILE A 35 12.54 -5.36 5.61
N HIS A 36 11.41 -4.86 6.09
CA HIS A 36 10.25 -5.66 6.43
C HIS A 36 9.08 -5.30 5.53
N ILE A 37 8.42 -6.30 4.95
CA ILE A 37 7.20 -6.11 4.16
C ILE A 37 6.06 -6.85 4.86
N ALA A 38 5.10 -6.09 5.36
CA ALA A 38 3.82 -6.59 5.86
C ALA A 38 2.79 -6.55 4.72
N SER A 39 2.37 -7.72 4.27
CA SER A 39 1.41 -7.87 3.17
C SER A 39 0.67 -9.20 3.23
N PHE A 40 -0.27 -9.41 2.31
CA PHE A 40 -1.08 -10.61 2.20
C PHE A 40 -0.35 -11.73 1.44
N GLU A 41 -0.84 -12.96 1.57
CA GLU A 41 -0.31 -14.16 0.93
C GLU A 41 0.00 -13.98 -0.57
N GLY A 42 -0.86 -13.26 -1.30
CA GLY A 42 -0.71 -13.03 -2.74
C GLY A 42 0.60 -12.34 -3.14
N LEU A 43 1.26 -11.61 -2.23
CA LEU A 43 2.52 -10.91 -2.51
C LEU A 43 3.78 -11.72 -2.21
N GLU A 44 3.67 -12.81 -1.42
CA GLU A 44 4.84 -13.50 -0.88
C GLU A 44 5.80 -13.99 -1.96
N HIS A 45 5.27 -14.64 -3.00
CA HIS A 45 6.09 -15.14 -4.10
C HIS A 45 6.86 -14.00 -4.80
N ALA A 46 6.22 -12.86 -5.02
CA ALA A 46 6.84 -11.71 -5.66
C ALA A 46 7.91 -11.05 -4.77
N ALA A 47 7.64 -10.94 -3.47
CA ALA A 47 8.60 -10.41 -2.50
C ALA A 47 9.83 -11.32 -2.36
N LEU A 48 9.65 -12.64 -2.33
CA LEU A 48 10.75 -13.60 -2.35
C LEU A 48 11.56 -13.52 -3.65
N GLY A 49 10.89 -13.40 -4.80
CA GLY A 49 11.55 -13.21 -6.09
C GLY A 49 12.36 -11.91 -6.17
N ALA A 50 11.81 -10.80 -5.67
CA ALA A 50 12.50 -9.52 -5.59
C ALA A 50 13.73 -9.61 -4.67
N ASN A 51 13.61 -10.28 -3.53
CA ASN A 51 14.73 -10.50 -2.62
C ASN A 51 15.84 -11.34 -3.27
N GLN A 52 15.49 -12.45 -3.92
CA GLN A 52 16.46 -13.29 -4.62
C GLN A 52 17.19 -12.51 -5.72
N LEU A 53 16.45 -11.77 -6.54
CA LEU A 53 17.02 -10.93 -7.59
C LEU A 53 17.96 -9.87 -7.00
N ALA A 54 17.61 -9.28 -5.85
CA ALA A 54 18.46 -8.26 -5.21
C ALA A 54 19.75 -8.87 -4.68
N VAL A 55 19.69 -10.06 -4.07
CA VAL A 55 20.87 -10.81 -3.60
C VAL A 55 21.78 -11.15 -4.78
N ASP A 56 21.22 -11.65 -5.88
CA ASP A 56 21.98 -12.04 -7.08
C ASP A 56 22.69 -10.84 -7.76
N ASN A 57 22.08 -9.65 -7.69
CA ASN A 57 22.65 -8.42 -8.25
C ASN A 57 23.53 -7.65 -7.25
N SER A 58 23.59 -8.08 -5.99
CA SER A 58 24.43 -7.43 -4.98
C SER A 58 25.89 -7.86 -5.15
N SER A 59 26.81 -6.88 -5.17
CA SER A 59 28.25 -7.15 -5.36
C SER A 59 28.93 -7.77 -4.13
N ASP A 60 28.27 -7.72 -2.97
CA ASP A 60 28.67 -8.40 -1.74
C ASP A 60 27.77 -9.62 -1.53
N ARG A 61 28.30 -10.73 -0.99
CA ARG A 61 27.50 -11.90 -0.57
C ARG A 61 26.65 -11.55 0.67
N LEU A 62 25.66 -10.68 0.50
CA LEU A 62 24.75 -10.28 1.56
C LEU A 62 23.78 -11.43 1.83
N SER A 63 23.62 -11.80 3.10
CA SER A 63 22.48 -12.61 3.54
C SER A 63 21.18 -11.84 3.26
N SER A 64 20.10 -12.53 2.92
CA SER A 64 18.76 -11.94 2.74
C SER A 64 18.42 -10.94 3.85
N ARG A 65 18.10 -9.69 3.49
CA ARG A 65 17.71 -8.62 4.42
C ARG A 65 16.25 -8.19 4.28
N LEU A 66 15.50 -8.88 3.43
CA LEU A 66 14.06 -8.70 3.26
C LEU A 66 13.33 -9.76 4.08
N ILE A 67 12.48 -9.32 4.99
CA ILE A 67 11.67 -10.16 5.89
C ILE A 67 10.21 -9.89 5.59
N ILE A 68 9.42 -10.95 5.40
CA ILE A 68 7.99 -10.83 5.08
C ILE A 68 7.18 -11.16 6.33
N HIS A 69 6.19 -10.33 6.62
CA HIS A 69 5.18 -10.54 7.65
C HIS A 69 3.82 -10.74 6.95
N ARG A 70 3.21 -11.92 7.12
CA ARG A 70 1.92 -12.21 6.51
C ARG A 70 0.80 -11.52 7.30
N LEU A 71 -0.03 -10.78 6.58
CA LEU A 71 -1.35 -10.33 7.01
C LEU A 71 -2.40 -11.36 6.58
N HIS A 72 -3.38 -11.60 7.45
CA HIS A 72 -4.50 -12.49 7.22
C HIS A 72 -5.76 -11.69 6.89
N GLY A 73 -6.54 -12.16 5.92
CA GLY A 73 -7.74 -11.48 5.43
C GLY A 73 -7.68 -11.24 3.92
N ARG A 74 -8.58 -10.38 3.43
CA ARG A 74 -8.66 -10.01 2.01
C ARG A 74 -7.78 -8.80 1.72
N SER A 75 -7.04 -8.83 0.61
CA SER A 75 -6.37 -7.63 0.08
C SER A 75 -7.41 -6.63 -0.44
N GLN A 76 -7.00 -5.37 -0.66
CA GLN A 76 -7.90 -4.29 -1.08
C GLN A 76 -8.76 -4.65 -2.30
N PHE A 77 -8.18 -5.22 -3.36
CA PHE A 77 -8.97 -5.55 -4.54
C PHE A 77 -9.97 -6.68 -4.28
N GLU A 78 -9.56 -7.73 -3.55
CA GLU A 78 -10.42 -8.84 -3.13
C GLU A 78 -11.57 -8.36 -2.23
N ALA A 79 -11.32 -7.34 -1.40
CA ALA A 79 -12.35 -6.70 -0.61
C ALA A 79 -13.31 -5.90 -1.50
N CYS A 80 -12.80 -5.15 -2.49
CA CYS A 80 -13.60 -4.35 -3.42
C CYS A 80 -14.56 -5.16 -4.31
N ILE A 81 -14.18 -6.38 -4.67
CA ILE A 81 -15.04 -7.27 -5.47
C ILE A 81 -16.12 -7.96 -4.62
N GLY A 82 -16.05 -7.81 -3.30
CA GLY A 82 -17.05 -8.34 -2.37
C GLY A 82 -18.43 -7.70 -2.55
N PRO A 83 -19.49 -8.33 -2.01
CA PRO A 83 -20.87 -7.88 -2.20
C PRO A 83 -21.16 -6.49 -1.60
N ASP A 84 -20.36 -6.04 -0.63
CA ASP A 84 -20.55 -4.77 0.07
C ASP A 84 -20.14 -3.55 -0.78
N VAL A 85 -19.13 -3.72 -1.64
CA VAL A 85 -18.64 -2.67 -2.54
C VAL A 85 -19.11 -2.90 -3.98
N ASP A 86 -19.03 -4.15 -4.46
CA ASP A 86 -19.40 -4.58 -5.80
C ASP A 86 -18.81 -3.67 -6.89
N LEU A 87 -17.46 -3.62 -6.92
CA LEU A 87 -16.69 -2.76 -7.82
C LEU A 87 -17.11 -2.92 -9.29
N PHE A 88 -17.34 -4.16 -9.73
CA PHE A 88 -17.69 -4.44 -11.12
C PHE A 88 -19.06 -3.85 -11.49
N LYS A 89 -20.04 -3.89 -10.60
CA LYS A 89 -21.33 -3.20 -10.82
C LYS A 89 -21.18 -1.69 -10.93
N ALA A 90 -20.13 -1.09 -10.36
CA ALA A 90 -19.82 0.31 -10.58
C ALA A 90 -19.21 0.58 -11.96
N TYR A 91 -18.37 -0.35 -12.45
CA TYR A 91 -17.72 -0.26 -13.75
C TYR A 91 -18.66 -0.59 -14.93
N ASP A 92 -19.61 -1.49 -14.74
CA ASP A 92 -20.57 -1.90 -15.78
C ASP A 92 -21.67 -0.87 -16.06
N ARG A 93 -21.67 0.28 -15.37
CA ARG A 93 -22.69 1.32 -15.57
C ARG A 93 -22.46 2.04 -16.91
N PRO A 94 -23.52 2.26 -17.72
CA PRO A 94 -23.40 3.06 -18.93
C PRO A 94 -22.84 4.47 -18.62
N PRO A 95 -21.95 5.02 -19.46
CA PRO A 95 -21.29 6.31 -19.20
C PRO A 95 -22.23 7.49 -19.43
N THR A 96 -23.12 7.74 -18.46
CA THR A 96 -24.01 8.91 -18.40
C THR A 96 -23.58 9.84 -17.27
N LEU A 97 -23.96 11.12 -17.33
CA LEU A 97 -23.65 12.07 -16.24
C LEU A 97 -24.18 11.58 -14.87
N PHE A 98 -25.37 10.99 -14.84
CA PHE A 98 -25.97 10.44 -13.63
C PHE A 98 -25.20 9.23 -13.11
N ASN A 99 -24.79 8.32 -13.99
CA ASN A 99 -24.03 7.14 -13.59
C ASN A 99 -22.60 7.51 -13.18
N ALA A 100 -21.97 8.50 -13.83
CA ALA A 100 -20.67 9.03 -13.43
C ALA A 100 -20.73 9.62 -12.01
N ALA A 101 -21.72 10.47 -11.72
CA ALA A 101 -21.95 10.99 -10.38
C ALA A 101 -22.18 9.86 -9.36
N ARG A 102 -22.96 8.84 -9.72
CA ARG A 102 -23.21 7.67 -8.86
C ARG A 102 -21.95 6.84 -8.62
N THR A 103 -21.08 6.69 -9.62
CA THR A 103 -19.81 5.97 -9.48
C THR A 103 -18.82 6.74 -8.61
N ILE A 104 -18.81 8.07 -8.66
CA ILE A 104 -18.03 8.89 -7.70
C ILE A 104 -18.45 8.60 -6.26
N LEU A 105 -19.74 8.40 -5.99
CA LEU A 105 -20.22 8.05 -4.64
C LEU A 105 -19.78 6.66 -4.17
N CYS A 106 -19.35 5.77 -5.06
CA CYS A 106 -18.81 4.46 -4.69
C CYS A 106 -17.34 4.53 -4.22
N ILE A 107 -16.66 5.68 -4.38
CA ILE A 107 -15.23 5.79 -4.12
C ILE A 107 -14.86 5.48 -2.67
N GLU A 108 -15.71 5.82 -1.71
CA GLU A 108 -15.50 5.49 -0.30
C GLU A 108 -15.34 3.98 -0.09
N GLY A 109 -16.26 3.19 -0.65
CA GLY A 109 -16.19 1.73 -0.58
C GLY A 109 -14.98 1.15 -1.31
N ILE A 110 -14.43 1.85 -2.30
CA ILE A 110 -13.19 1.41 -2.98
C ILE A 110 -11.95 1.72 -2.13
N MET A 111 -11.95 2.84 -1.42
CA MET A 111 -10.85 3.28 -0.57
C MET A 111 -10.82 2.56 0.79
N GLN A 112 -11.98 2.12 1.29
CA GLN A 112 -12.14 1.32 2.50
C GLN A 112 -13.10 0.15 2.27
N PRO A 113 -12.66 -0.89 1.54
CA PRO A 113 -13.54 -1.99 1.13
C PRO A 113 -13.79 -3.07 2.19
N TRP A 114 -13.13 -2.96 3.35
CA TRP A 114 -13.26 -3.93 4.44
C TRP A 114 -14.46 -3.63 5.31
N SER A 115 -15.09 -4.66 5.86
CA SER A 115 -16.09 -4.49 6.93
C SER A 115 -15.44 -3.89 8.18
N SER A 116 -16.25 -3.43 9.14
CA SER A 116 -15.75 -2.94 10.43
C SER A 116 -14.87 -3.96 11.15
N GLU A 117 -15.25 -5.24 11.09
CA GLU A 117 -14.56 -6.33 11.76
C GLU A 117 -13.24 -6.64 11.05
N GLU A 118 -13.25 -6.75 9.72
CA GLU A 118 -12.06 -6.98 8.92
C GLU A 118 -11.05 -5.83 9.07
N PHE A 119 -11.54 -4.59 9.08
CA PHE A 119 -10.70 -3.42 9.28
C PHE A 119 -10.05 -3.42 10.67
N ALA A 120 -10.82 -3.70 11.72
CA ALA A 120 -10.31 -3.75 13.08
C ALA A 120 -9.28 -4.88 13.27
N ASP A 121 -9.51 -6.03 12.64
CA ASP A 121 -8.59 -7.16 12.64
C ASP A 121 -7.27 -6.81 11.93
N LEU A 122 -7.33 -6.25 10.72
CA LEU A 122 -6.15 -5.80 9.98
C LEU A 122 -5.38 -4.70 10.71
N TYR A 123 -6.08 -3.79 11.38
CA TYR A 123 -5.46 -2.78 12.24
C TYR A 123 -4.68 -3.43 13.38
N GLN A 124 -5.28 -4.42 14.06
CA GLN A 124 -4.63 -5.11 15.18
C GLN A 124 -3.41 -5.92 14.71
N GLN A 125 -3.54 -6.67 13.62
CA GLN A 125 -2.41 -7.38 13.02
C GLN A 125 -1.26 -6.42 12.64
N SER A 126 -1.59 -5.27 12.07
CA SER A 126 -0.61 -4.24 11.71
C SER A 126 0.08 -3.66 12.94
N LEU A 127 -0.67 -3.43 14.03
CA LEU A 127 -0.14 -2.98 15.31
C LEU A 127 0.82 -4.01 15.92
N ASP A 128 0.47 -5.30 15.86
CA ASP A 128 1.29 -6.38 16.38
C ASP A 128 2.62 -6.49 15.61
N ILE A 129 2.58 -6.41 14.28
CA ILE A 129 3.79 -6.39 13.44
C ILE A 129 4.63 -5.15 13.73
N LEU A 130 4.02 -3.96 13.85
CA LEU A 130 4.73 -2.73 14.18
C LEU A 130 5.46 -2.84 15.52
N ASN A 131 4.79 -3.37 16.55
CA ASN A 131 5.35 -3.57 17.88
C ASN A 131 6.46 -4.64 17.89
N HIS A 132 6.34 -5.67 17.08
CA HIS A 132 7.35 -6.71 16.92
C HIS A 132 8.60 -6.20 16.20
N VAL A 133 8.42 -5.46 15.10
CA VAL A 133 9.51 -4.98 14.26
C VAL A 133 10.26 -3.81 14.91
N GLN A 134 9.52 -2.87 15.51
CA GLN A 134 10.02 -1.59 16.01
C GLN A 134 10.83 -0.82 14.95
N PRO A 135 10.20 -0.40 13.84
CA PRO A 135 10.91 0.22 12.73
C PRO A 135 11.38 1.66 13.02
N ASP A 136 12.49 2.07 12.39
CA ASP A 136 12.98 3.46 12.39
C ASP A 136 12.20 4.34 11.40
N LEU A 137 11.54 3.72 10.42
CA LEU A 137 10.65 4.35 9.46
C LEU A 137 9.56 3.36 9.03
N THR A 138 8.31 3.78 9.13
CA THR A 138 7.18 3.07 8.53
C THR A 138 6.82 3.67 7.18
N VAL A 139 6.57 2.83 6.19
CA VAL A 139 6.15 3.24 4.84
C VAL A 139 4.82 2.57 4.56
N VAL A 140 3.84 3.33 4.12
CA VAL A 140 2.49 2.81 3.88
C VAL A 140 2.07 3.10 2.44
N GLU A 141 1.58 2.07 1.77
CA GLU A 141 0.91 2.18 0.48
C GLU A 141 -0.47 2.84 0.67
N PRO A 142 -0.87 3.83 -0.15
CA PRO A 142 -2.04 4.69 0.11
C PRO A 142 -3.41 4.00 0.20
N LEU A 143 -3.59 2.82 -0.40
CA LEU A 143 -4.82 2.04 -0.32
C LEU A 143 -4.81 1.02 0.82
N PHE A 144 -3.74 0.93 1.60
CA PHE A 144 -3.72 0.14 2.83
C PHE A 144 -4.16 0.97 4.03
N THR A 145 -5.46 1.31 4.05
CA THR A 145 -6.05 2.22 5.03
C THR A 145 -5.91 1.81 6.51
N PRO A 146 -5.89 0.51 6.88
CA PRO A 146 -5.57 0.10 8.25
C PRO A 146 -4.20 0.60 8.71
N GLY A 147 -3.17 0.47 7.86
CA GLY A 147 -1.82 0.95 8.14
C GLY A 147 -1.73 2.48 8.20
N LEU A 148 -2.45 3.19 7.32
CA LEU A 148 -2.53 4.65 7.38
C LEU A 148 -3.14 5.12 8.70
N THR A 149 -4.25 4.49 9.09
CA THR A 149 -4.97 4.81 10.34
C THR A 149 -4.10 4.55 11.55
N LEU A 150 -3.41 3.41 11.59
CA LEU A 150 -2.44 3.07 12.64
C LEU A 150 -1.35 4.12 12.77
N CYS A 151 -0.72 4.49 11.65
CA CYS A 151 0.38 5.44 11.65
C CYS A 151 -0.06 6.85 12.09
N HIS A 152 -1.23 7.30 11.61
CA HIS A 152 -1.82 8.56 12.04
C HIS A 152 -2.20 8.56 13.52
N HIS A 153 -2.82 7.49 14.01
CA HIS A 153 -3.28 7.39 15.40
C HIS A 153 -2.12 7.39 16.40
N LEU A 154 -1.04 6.65 16.10
CA LEU A 154 0.11 6.54 17.00
C LEU A 154 1.10 7.70 16.89
N GLY A 155 1.01 8.55 15.85
CA GLY A 155 1.93 9.67 15.65
C GLY A 155 3.38 9.26 15.47
N ILE A 156 3.63 8.06 14.91
CA ILE A 156 4.97 7.52 14.67
C ILE A 156 5.65 8.21 13.48
N LYS A 157 6.90 7.84 13.20
CA LYS A 157 7.60 8.33 12.00
C LYS A 157 7.22 7.49 10.78
N TRP A 158 6.46 8.07 9.86
CA TRP A 158 6.00 7.36 8.67
C TRP A 158 5.91 8.25 7.42
N ILE A 159 5.88 7.61 6.26
CA ILE A 159 5.68 8.23 4.94
C ILE A 159 4.72 7.39 4.08
N VAL A 160 4.14 8.01 3.05
CA VAL A 160 3.37 7.30 2.02
C VAL A 160 4.27 6.97 0.83
N LEU A 161 4.18 5.75 0.33
CA LEU A 161 4.76 5.35 -0.96
C LEU A 161 3.64 4.94 -1.92
N ALA A 162 3.35 5.80 -2.89
CA ALA A 162 2.28 5.60 -3.84
C ALA A 162 2.82 5.28 -5.26
N PRO A 163 2.14 4.42 -6.03
CA PRO A 163 2.46 4.21 -7.45
C PRO A 163 1.94 5.37 -8.34
N ASN A 164 1.17 6.28 -7.76
CA ASN A 164 0.53 7.40 -8.43
C ASN A 164 1.48 8.54 -8.77
N THR A 165 1.05 9.39 -9.70
CA THR A 165 1.81 10.59 -10.06
C THR A 165 1.54 11.72 -9.06
N ILE A 166 2.47 12.67 -8.95
CA ILE A 166 2.34 13.79 -8.01
C ILE A 166 1.06 14.63 -8.23
N LYS A 167 0.51 14.64 -9.46
CA LYS A 167 -0.73 15.37 -9.75
C LYS A 167 -1.90 14.85 -8.91
N ASP A 168 -1.94 13.55 -8.64
CA ASP A 168 -3.05 12.90 -7.92
C ASP A 168 -3.15 13.40 -6.46
N PHE A 169 -2.03 13.86 -5.91
CA PHE A 169 -1.94 14.47 -4.58
C PHE A 169 -2.03 16.01 -4.63
N ALA A 170 -1.52 16.62 -5.70
CA ALA A 170 -1.42 18.08 -5.80
C ALA A 170 -2.73 18.74 -6.26
N VAL A 171 -3.55 18.06 -7.07
CA VAL A 171 -4.79 18.60 -7.68
C VAL A 171 -5.78 19.13 -6.62
N PRO A 172 -6.07 18.40 -5.52
CA PRO A 172 -6.97 18.91 -4.48
C PRO A 172 -6.46 20.18 -3.78
N LEU A 173 -5.15 20.43 -3.81
CA LEU A 173 -4.51 21.57 -3.15
C LEU A 173 -4.45 22.82 -4.05
N GLN A 174 -4.96 22.74 -5.27
CA GLN A 174 -4.81 23.82 -6.25
C GLN A 174 -5.75 25.00 -5.96
N PRO A 175 -5.22 26.22 -5.85
CA PRO A 175 -6.04 27.38 -5.53
C PRO A 175 -6.96 27.75 -6.69
N ARG A 176 -8.07 28.43 -6.37
CA ARG A 176 -8.98 29.04 -7.35
C ARG A 176 -9.50 28.04 -8.38
N LEU A 177 -9.82 26.81 -7.98
CA LEU A 177 -10.36 25.77 -8.87
C LEU A 177 -9.45 25.40 -10.05
N ALA A 178 -8.15 25.72 -9.99
CA ALA A 178 -7.21 25.42 -11.07
C ALA A 178 -7.15 23.92 -11.45
N ALA A 179 -7.55 23.04 -10.54
CA ALA A 179 -7.82 21.62 -10.79
C ALA A 179 -8.68 21.36 -12.05
N LEU A 180 -9.63 22.24 -12.38
CA LEU A 180 -10.60 22.01 -13.46
C LEU A 180 -10.06 22.32 -14.87
N TRP A 181 -8.92 23.00 -15.00
CA TRP A 181 -8.43 23.44 -16.33
C TRP A 181 -6.91 23.46 -16.51
N LYS A 182 -6.10 23.38 -15.45
CA LYS A 182 -4.63 23.38 -15.57
C LYS A 182 -4.01 21.99 -15.65
N TYR A 183 -4.73 20.98 -15.19
CA TYR A 183 -4.24 19.61 -15.10
C TYR A 183 -5.06 18.74 -16.04
N PRO A 184 -4.42 17.93 -16.90
CA PRO A 184 -5.14 16.97 -17.71
C PRO A 184 -5.81 15.93 -16.79
N MET A 185 -7.11 15.72 -17.00
CA MET A 185 -7.87 14.61 -16.42
C MET A 185 -7.33 13.30 -16.97
#